data_AF-A0A1C5YDQ5-F1
#
_entry.id   AF-A0A1C5YDQ5-F1
#
_cell.length_a   1.000
_cell.length_b   1.000
_cell.length_c   1.000
_cell.angle_alpha   90.00
_cell.angle_beta   90.00
_cell.angle_gamma   90.00
#
_symmetry.space_group_name_H-M   'P 1'
#
loop_
_entity.id
_entity.type
_entity.pdbx_description
1 polymer ?
#
loop_
_entity_poly.entity_id
_entity_poly.type
_entity_poly.pdbx_seq_one_letter_code
_entity_poly.pdbx_strand_id
1 'polypeptide(L)'
;MPALTENLLLQVASVIRDEVTTTDELIPSGETASYRSNPYKISEFTLIRKDPQYVGRAKAAQEFEKARVAGDKEKAGTFYQVLKAVGVDTPVEELMKTTGIGSVLYAKRPGDGSAREYAASCQKVLGGLANICIEYVTKRYRSNCVNWGILPFTCPEKEIVLEPGEYLYLPGIRKAVEDGATRFTAKVIGKDGAIRDLELELNGVTEAEKKVLLAGSLINSYKEA
;
A
#
# COMPACT_ATOMS: atom_id res chain seq x y z
N MET A 1 7.93 -4.53 -10.60
CA MET A 1 6.69 -4.20 -9.88
C MET A 1 5.55 -4.48 -10.82
N PRO A 2 4.55 -5.30 -10.46
CA PRO A 2 3.41 -5.57 -11.33
C PRO A 2 2.57 -4.31 -11.51
N ALA A 3 1.84 -4.24 -12.63
CA ALA A 3 0.79 -3.26 -12.86
C ALA A 3 -0.33 -3.40 -11.80
N LEU A 4 -1.15 -2.37 -11.63
CA LEU A 4 -2.28 -2.40 -10.69
C LEU A 4 -3.28 -3.49 -11.11
N THR A 5 -3.56 -4.46 -10.26
CA THR A 5 -4.52 -5.54 -10.51
C THR A 5 -5.96 -5.06 -10.38
N GLU A 6 -6.92 -5.78 -10.97
CA GLU A 6 -8.35 -5.44 -10.94
C GLU A 6 -8.86 -5.13 -9.53
N ASN A 7 -8.49 -5.96 -8.57
CA ASN A 7 -8.76 -5.79 -7.15
C ASN A 7 -7.47 -5.75 -6.34
N LEU A 8 -7.53 -5.28 -5.10
CA LEU A 8 -6.45 -5.42 -4.13
C LEU A 8 -6.97 -6.01 -2.81
N LEU A 9 -6.18 -6.91 -2.23
CA LEU A 9 -6.30 -7.34 -0.84
C LEU A 9 -5.02 -6.99 -0.10
N LEU A 10 -5.12 -6.08 0.86
CA LEU A 10 -3.99 -5.49 1.57
C LEU A 10 -4.05 -5.86 3.04
N GLN A 11 -2.94 -6.24 3.65
CA GLN A 11 -2.84 -6.33 5.10
C GLN A 11 -2.35 -5.01 5.69
N VAL A 12 -2.98 -4.54 6.77
CA VAL A 12 -2.51 -3.36 7.51
C VAL A 12 -1.19 -3.69 8.19
N ALA A 13 -0.09 -3.14 7.67
CA ALA A 13 1.25 -3.42 8.19
C ALA A 13 1.65 -2.48 9.32
N SER A 14 1.09 -1.28 9.39
CA SER A 14 1.35 -0.32 10.46
C SER A 14 0.28 0.75 10.53
N VAL A 15 0.08 1.30 11.73
CA VAL A 15 -0.88 2.36 12.05
C VAL A 15 -0.17 3.37 12.95
N ILE A 16 0.19 4.51 12.40
CA ILE A 16 0.93 5.58 13.09
C ILE A 16 -0.04 6.69 13.47
N ARG A 17 -0.17 6.95 14.77
CA ARG A 17 -1.17 7.88 15.34
C ARG A 17 -0.58 9.24 15.73
N ASP A 18 0.73 9.42 15.65
CA ASP A 18 1.39 10.72 15.83
C ASP A 18 0.72 11.78 14.93
N GLU A 19 0.58 13.00 15.46
CA GLU A 19 -0.12 14.09 14.75
C GLU A 19 0.51 14.37 13.37
N VAL A 20 1.83 14.32 13.31
CA VAL A 20 2.64 14.46 12.10
C VAL A 20 3.70 13.37 12.10
N THR A 21 3.96 12.78 10.93
CA THR A 21 5.06 11.83 10.74
C THR A 21 6.03 12.38 9.69
N THR A 22 7.28 12.56 10.10
CA THR A 22 8.36 13.04 9.24
C THR A 22 8.91 11.92 8.34
N THR A 23 9.54 12.30 7.23
CA THR A 23 10.20 11.33 6.34
C THR A 23 11.39 10.63 6.98
N ASP A 24 12.04 11.25 7.98
CA ASP A 24 13.11 10.63 8.78
C ASP A 24 12.61 9.55 9.74
N GLU A 25 11.35 9.65 10.17
CA GLU A 25 10.68 8.63 10.97
C GLU A 25 10.20 7.46 10.10
N LEU A 26 9.81 7.73 8.85
CA LEU A 26 9.50 6.69 7.86
C LEU A 26 10.75 5.92 7.45
N ILE A 27 11.86 6.61 7.21
CA ILE A 27 13.16 6.00 6.90
C ILE A 27 14.29 6.83 7.53
N PRO A 28 15.04 6.27 8.51
CA PRO A 28 16.11 6.99 9.19
C PRO A 28 17.19 7.47 8.24
N SER A 29 17.80 8.60 8.59
CA SER A 29 19.05 9.10 8.00
C SER A 29 20.28 8.55 8.71
N GLY A 30 21.46 8.88 8.16
CA GLY A 30 22.76 8.56 8.76
C GLY A 30 23.39 7.33 8.11
N GLU A 31 23.83 6.38 8.94
CA GLU A 31 24.50 5.15 8.48
C GLU A 31 23.63 4.33 7.52
N THR A 32 22.30 4.40 7.65
CA THR A 32 21.32 3.78 6.73
C THR A 32 21.49 4.26 5.29
N ALA A 33 21.88 5.53 5.09
CA ALA A 33 22.09 6.11 3.76
C ALA A 33 23.28 5.48 3.02
N SER A 34 24.19 4.79 3.73
CA SER A 34 25.27 4.01 3.10
C SER A 34 24.73 2.86 2.24
N TYR A 35 23.53 2.36 2.55
CA TYR A 35 22.86 1.29 1.79
C TYR A 35 22.03 1.79 0.61
N ARG A 36 22.10 3.07 0.25
CA ARG A 36 21.27 3.69 -0.82
C ARG A 36 21.35 3.01 -2.19
N SER A 37 22.43 2.27 -2.47
CA SER A 37 22.61 1.49 -3.70
C SER A 37 22.00 0.09 -3.63
N ASN A 38 21.58 -0.38 -2.46
CA ASN A 38 20.95 -1.67 -2.26
C ASN A 38 19.51 -1.46 -1.72
N PRO A 39 18.49 -1.46 -2.61
CA PRO A 39 17.12 -1.13 -2.24
C PRO A 39 16.56 -2.10 -1.18
N TYR A 40 16.93 -3.38 -1.20
CA TYR A 40 16.47 -4.34 -0.20
C TYR A 40 17.09 -4.05 1.18
N LYS A 41 18.42 -3.83 1.24
CA LYS A 41 19.10 -3.55 2.52
C LYS A 41 18.62 -2.26 3.17
N ILE A 42 18.46 -1.18 2.41
CA ILE A 42 17.95 0.08 2.98
C ILE A 42 16.49 -0.08 3.46
N SER A 43 15.70 -0.91 2.79
CA SER A 43 14.30 -1.14 3.18
C SER A 43 14.14 -1.82 4.53
N GLU A 44 15.15 -2.57 5.00
CA GLU A 44 15.15 -3.18 6.34
C GLU A 44 15.07 -2.14 7.48
N PHE A 45 15.38 -0.88 7.20
CA PHE A 45 15.33 0.21 8.18
C PHE A 45 14.01 0.99 8.15
N THR A 46 13.07 0.62 7.27
CA THR A 46 11.78 1.32 7.15
C THR A 46 11.02 1.24 8.46
N LEU A 47 10.60 2.39 8.98
CA LEU A 47 9.86 2.54 10.23
C LEU A 47 10.53 1.96 11.48
N ILE A 48 11.81 1.61 11.45
CA ILE A 48 12.50 0.91 12.56
C ILE A 48 12.41 1.66 13.91
N ARG A 49 12.28 2.99 13.90
CA ARG A 49 12.14 3.83 15.11
C ARG A 49 10.69 4.07 15.55
N LYS A 50 9.71 3.88 14.66
CA LYS A 50 8.28 4.12 14.92
C LYS A 50 7.51 2.83 15.14
N ASP A 51 7.78 1.83 14.30
CA ASP A 51 7.15 0.52 14.33
C ASP A 51 8.16 -0.54 13.87
N PRO A 52 8.96 -1.10 14.80
CA PRO A 52 9.98 -2.11 14.49
C PRO A 52 9.43 -3.39 13.85
N GLN A 53 8.13 -3.65 13.96
CA GLN A 53 7.50 -4.85 13.40
C GLN A 53 6.97 -4.64 11.97
N TYR A 54 6.97 -3.41 11.46
CA TYR A 54 6.47 -3.07 10.11
C TYR A 54 7.13 -3.94 9.04
N VAL A 55 8.46 -4.01 9.00
CA VAL A 55 9.20 -4.74 7.98
C VAL A 55 8.82 -6.23 7.97
N GLY A 56 8.67 -6.83 9.14
CA GLY A 56 8.25 -8.23 9.29
C GLY A 56 6.84 -8.45 8.73
N ARG A 57 5.88 -7.59 9.07
CA ARG A 57 4.50 -7.67 8.57
C ARG A 57 4.41 -7.42 7.07
N ALA A 58 5.09 -6.40 6.55
CA ALA A 58 5.08 -6.09 5.12
C ALA A 58 5.66 -7.24 4.29
N LYS A 59 6.80 -7.81 4.72
CA LYS A 59 7.39 -9.00 4.09
C LYS A 59 6.47 -10.22 4.16
N ALA A 60 5.81 -10.45 5.30
CA ALA A 60 4.87 -11.56 5.44
C ALA A 60 3.76 -11.48 4.38
N ALA A 61 3.17 -10.30 4.16
CA ALA A 61 2.21 -10.08 3.07
C ALA A 61 2.85 -10.28 1.68
N GLN A 62 4.06 -9.76 1.46
CA GLN A 62 4.79 -9.90 0.20
C GLN A 62 5.07 -11.36 -0.18
N GLU A 63 5.30 -12.25 0.79
CA GLU A 63 5.52 -13.68 0.53
C GLU A 63 4.30 -14.37 -0.11
N PHE A 64 3.08 -13.89 0.16
CA PHE A 64 1.87 -14.36 -0.51
C PHE A 64 1.75 -13.81 -1.93
N GLU A 65 2.14 -12.56 -2.15
CA GLU A 65 2.19 -11.98 -3.50
C GLU A 65 3.23 -12.70 -4.39
N LYS A 66 4.40 -13.03 -3.85
CA LYS A 66 5.40 -13.85 -4.56
C LYS A 66 4.84 -15.24 -4.90
N ALA A 67 4.12 -15.87 -3.97
CA ALA A 67 3.46 -17.15 -4.21
C ALA A 67 2.41 -17.03 -5.32
N ARG A 68 1.59 -15.97 -5.30
CA ARG A 68 0.59 -15.68 -6.34
C ARG A 68 1.23 -15.59 -7.72
N VAL A 69 2.30 -14.81 -7.85
CA VAL A 69 3.04 -14.64 -9.12
C VAL A 69 3.71 -15.93 -9.58
N ALA A 70 4.19 -16.77 -8.65
CA ALA A 70 4.80 -18.06 -8.94
C ALA A 70 3.78 -19.17 -9.27
N GLY A 71 2.48 -18.91 -9.15
CA GLY A 71 1.43 -19.92 -9.37
C GLY A 71 1.21 -20.88 -8.19
N ASP A 72 1.76 -20.59 -7.01
CA ASP A 72 1.56 -21.37 -5.79
C ASP A 72 0.19 -21.04 -5.18
N LYS A 73 -0.82 -21.78 -5.66
CA LYS A 73 -2.22 -21.66 -5.25
C LYS A 73 -2.43 -21.99 -3.78
N GLU A 74 -1.70 -22.95 -3.24
CA GLU A 74 -1.88 -23.40 -1.85
C GLU A 74 -1.51 -22.27 -0.89
N LYS A 75 -0.32 -21.70 -1.06
CA LYS A 75 0.15 -20.59 -0.22
C LYS A 75 -0.66 -19.32 -0.46
N ALA A 76 -0.83 -18.88 -1.70
CA ALA A 76 -1.59 -17.66 -2.01
C ALA A 76 -3.06 -17.77 -1.56
N GLY A 77 -3.66 -18.96 -1.71
CA GLY A 77 -5.04 -19.25 -1.33
C GLY A 77 -5.34 -18.99 0.14
N THR A 78 -4.38 -19.22 1.04
CA THR A 78 -4.56 -18.92 2.47
C THR A 78 -4.79 -17.43 2.74
N PHE A 79 -4.14 -16.54 1.99
CA PHE A 79 -4.31 -15.10 2.15
C PHE A 79 -5.69 -14.64 1.70
N TYR A 80 -6.26 -15.25 0.66
CA TYR A 80 -7.58 -14.91 0.14
C TYR A 80 -8.74 -15.42 1.00
N GLN A 81 -8.53 -16.35 1.94
CA GLN A 81 -9.61 -16.93 2.75
C GLN A 81 -10.43 -15.87 3.49
N VAL A 82 -9.80 -14.76 3.88
CA VAL A 82 -10.47 -13.63 4.55
C VAL A 82 -11.57 -13.00 3.71
N LEU A 83 -11.50 -13.10 2.37
CA LEU A 83 -12.48 -12.51 1.46
C LEU A 83 -13.87 -13.16 1.57
N LYS A 84 -13.97 -14.38 2.10
CA LYS A 84 -15.26 -15.01 2.39
C LYS A 84 -16.09 -14.21 3.40
N ALA A 85 -15.44 -13.50 4.32
CA ALA A 85 -16.15 -12.64 5.28
C ALA A 85 -16.97 -11.57 4.55
N VAL A 86 -16.45 -11.03 3.44
CA VAL A 86 -17.12 -10.00 2.64
C VAL A 86 -17.93 -10.57 1.46
N GLY A 87 -18.25 -11.87 1.50
CA GLY A 87 -19.11 -12.54 0.51
C GLY A 87 -18.46 -12.79 -0.85
N VAL A 88 -17.12 -12.79 -0.92
CA VAL A 88 -16.39 -13.11 -2.15
C VAL A 88 -16.05 -14.60 -2.17
N ASP A 89 -16.82 -15.35 -2.98
CA ASP A 89 -16.67 -16.81 -3.16
C ASP A 89 -15.91 -17.19 -4.45
N THR A 90 -15.27 -16.21 -5.09
CA THR A 90 -14.47 -16.41 -6.31
C THR A 90 -13.39 -17.49 -6.10
N PRO A 91 -13.23 -18.46 -7.02
CA PRO A 91 -12.18 -19.46 -6.92
C PRO A 91 -10.78 -18.85 -6.81
N VAL A 92 -9.90 -19.49 -6.03
CA VAL A 92 -8.53 -18.98 -5.79
C VAL A 92 -7.78 -18.77 -7.11
N GLU A 93 -7.95 -19.64 -8.11
CA GLU A 93 -7.33 -19.51 -9.42
C GLU A 93 -7.72 -18.22 -10.15
N GLU A 94 -8.95 -17.75 -9.96
CA GLU A 94 -9.42 -16.50 -10.53
C GLU A 94 -8.97 -15.30 -9.68
N LEU A 95 -9.00 -15.42 -8.35
CA LEU A 95 -8.45 -14.41 -7.45
C LEU A 95 -6.96 -14.16 -7.70
N MET A 96 -6.17 -15.20 -7.95
CA MET A 96 -4.76 -15.08 -8.29
C MET A 96 -4.51 -14.27 -9.57
N LYS A 97 -5.47 -14.22 -10.50
CA LYS A 97 -5.38 -13.44 -11.74
C LYS A 97 -5.86 -12.00 -11.56
N THR A 98 -6.88 -11.80 -10.73
CA THR A 98 -7.61 -10.52 -10.64
C THR A 98 -7.21 -9.68 -9.42
N THR A 99 -6.70 -10.30 -8.35
CA THR A 99 -6.55 -9.65 -7.05
C THR A 99 -5.10 -9.67 -6.59
N GLY A 100 -4.46 -8.50 -6.56
CA GLY A 100 -3.10 -8.34 -6.06
C GLY A 100 -3.06 -8.39 -4.53
N ILE A 101 -1.95 -8.92 -4.00
CA ILE A 101 -1.69 -9.01 -2.57
C ILE A 101 -0.61 -7.99 -2.18
N GLY A 102 -0.80 -7.31 -1.04
CA GLY A 102 0.22 -6.42 -0.52
C GLY A 102 -0.06 -5.92 0.88
N SER A 103 0.57 -4.80 1.23
CA SER A 103 0.36 -4.13 2.51
C SER A 103 -0.09 -2.68 2.36
N VAL A 104 -0.71 -2.18 3.42
CA VAL A 104 -1.11 -0.78 3.59
C VAL A 104 -0.51 -0.20 4.86
N LEU A 105 -0.06 1.05 4.79
CA LEU A 105 0.39 1.85 5.93
C LEU A 105 -0.62 2.96 6.19
N TYR A 106 -1.09 3.07 7.43
CA TYR A 106 -1.76 4.28 7.90
C TYR A 106 -0.82 5.18 8.68
N ALA A 107 -0.82 6.47 8.36
CA ALA A 107 -0.23 7.51 9.20
C ALA A 107 -1.12 8.74 9.17
N LYS A 108 -1.35 9.40 10.31
CA LYS A 108 -2.33 10.49 10.40
C LYS A 108 -2.05 11.63 9.42
N ARG A 109 -0.85 12.21 9.48
CA ARG A 109 -0.36 13.25 8.55
C ARG A 109 1.11 13.03 8.17
N PRO A 110 1.40 12.16 7.18
CA PRO A 110 2.77 11.80 6.83
C PRO A 110 3.39 12.77 5.83
N GLY A 111 4.73 12.75 5.79
CA GLY A 111 5.51 13.39 4.75
C GLY A 111 6.05 14.77 5.11
N ASP A 112 6.18 15.08 6.40
CA ASP A 112 6.86 16.27 6.87
C ASP A 112 8.40 16.14 6.73
N GLY A 113 9.10 17.26 6.56
CA GLY A 113 10.54 17.31 6.42
C GLY A 113 11.07 17.04 5.00
N SER A 114 12.29 16.51 4.91
CA SER A 114 13.04 16.46 3.66
C SER A 114 12.43 15.51 2.62
N ALA A 115 12.62 15.87 1.35
CA ALA A 115 12.26 15.09 0.19
C ALA A 115 13.01 13.74 0.13
N ARG A 116 12.48 12.69 0.75
CA ARG A 116 13.08 11.34 0.68
C ARG A 116 12.26 10.43 -0.19
N GLU A 117 12.75 10.18 -1.40
CA GLU A 117 12.21 9.14 -2.27
C GLU A 117 12.20 7.77 -1.58
N TYR A 118 13.23 7.48 -0.77
CA TYR A 118 13.33 6.26 0.02
C TYR A 118 12.16 6.04 0.98
N ALA A 119 11.51 7.10 1.44
CA ALA A 119 10.35 6.98 2.32
C ALA A 119 9.16 6.30 1.61
N ALA A 120 9.11 6.33 0.28
CA ALA A 120 8.11 5.60 -0.53
C ALA A 120 8.71 4.35 -1.17
N SER A 121 9.91 4.44 -1.75
CA SER A 121 10.49 3.31 -2.50
C SER A 121 10.76 2.10 -1.61
N CYS A 122 11.18 2.30 -0.36
CA CYS A 122 11.41 1.19 0.56
C CYS A 122 10.11 0.46 0.91
N GLN A 123 9.01 1.19 1.08
CA GLN A 123 7.69 0.60 1.30
C GLN A 123 7.30 -0.28 0.10
N LYS A 124 7.50 0.23 -1.12
CA LYS A 124 7.19 -0.53 -2.34
C LYS A 124 8.06 -1.78 -2.48
N VAL A 125 9.36 -1.69 -2.18
CA VAL A 125 10.29 -2.83 -2.20
C VAL A 125 9.86 -3.93 -1.22
N LEU A 126 9.24 -3.55 -0.10
CA LEU A 126 8.68 -4.47 0.90
C LEU A 126 7.27 -4.99 0.55
N GLY A 127 6.68 -4.60 -0.58
CA GLY A 127 5.33 -5.02 -0.98
C GLY A 127 4.20 -4.10 -0.51
N GLY A 128 4.52 -2.86 -0.12
CA GLY A 128 3.53 -1.81 0.13
C GLY A 128 2.85 -1.36 -1.17
N LEU A 129 1.52 -1.33 -1.18
CA LEU A 129 0.71 -0.96 -2.35
C LEU A 129 -0.17 0.27 -2.12
N ALA A 130 -0.45 0.62 -0.86
CA ALA A 130 -1.24 1.80 -0.54
C ALA A 130 -0.76 2.46 0.76
N ASN A 131 -0.95 3.78 0.83
CA ASN A 131 -0.87 4.54 2.06
C ASN A 131 -2.21 5.22 2.30
N ILE A 132 -2.63 5.29 3.57
CA ILE A 132 -3.86 5.98 4.00
C ILE A 132 -3.45 7.05 5.01
N CYS A 133 -3.98 8.26 4.85
CA CYS A 133 -3.82 9.33 5.83
C CYS A 133 -5.06 10.22 5.87
N ILE A 134 -5.13 11.15 6.82
CA ILE A 134 -6.10 12.24 6.74
C ILE A 134 -5.62 13.27 5.72
N GLU A 135 -4.32 13.59 5.76
CA GLU A 135 -3.72 14.59 4.88
C GLU A 135 -2.22 14.30 4.69
N TYR A 136 -1.70 14.47 3.48
CA TYR A 136 -0.26 14.51 3.24
C TYR A 136 0.28 15.91 3.56
N VAL A 137 1.25 16.00 4.48
CA VAL A 137 1.83 17.31 4.90
C VAL A 137 2.49 18.03 3.73
N THR A 138 3.09 17.28 2.81
CA THR A 138 3.69 17.85 1.59
C THR A 138 3.19 17.13 0.35
N LYS A 139 2.96 17.90 -0.72
CA LYS A 139 2.68 17.35 -2.07
C LYS A 139 3.78 16.41 -2.55
N ARG A 140 5.02 16.65 -2.11
CA ARG A 140 6.19 15.91 -2.58
C ARG A 140 6.22 14.46 -2.09
N TYR A 141 5.96 14.20 -0.81
CA TYR A 141 5.90 12.83 -0.31
C TYR A 141 4.77 12.03 -0.98
N ARG A 142 3.62 12.69 -1.19
CA ARG A 142 2.51 12.14 -1.97
C ARG A 142 2.95 11.75 -3.39
N SER A 143 3.62 12.65 -4.11
CA SER A 143 4.13 12.35 -5.46
C SER A 143 5.16 11.22 -5.45
N ASN A 144 6.00 11.08 -4.43
CA ASN A 144 6.90 9.94 -4.30
C ASN A 144 6.11 8.61 -4.17
N CYS A 145 5.01 8.59 -3.41
CA CYS A 145 4.15 7.41 -3.32
C CYS A 145 3.62 7.03 -4.71
N VAL A 146 3.09 8.00 -5.46
CA VAL A 146 2.63 7.79 -6.84
C VAL A 146 3.74 7.27 -7.74
N ASN A 147 4.92 7.89 -7.73
CA ASN A 147 6.05 7.49 -8.59
C ASN A 147 6.45 6.02 -8.39
N TRP A 148 6.25 5.49 -7.18
CA TRP A 148 6.51 4.10 -6.84
C TRP A 148 5.26 3.20 -6.94
N GLY A 149 4.16 3.71 -7.48
CA GLY A 149 2.90 2.99 -7.64
C GLY A 149 2.30 2.55 -6.31
N ILE A 150 2.44 3.38 -5.28
CA ILE A 150 1.70 3.28 -4.02
C ILE A 150 0.49 4.20 -4.14
N LEU A 151 -0.72 3.67 -3.94
CA LEU A 151 -1.96 4.46 -3.96
C LEU A 151 -1.99 5.40 -2.75
N PRO A 152 -1.93 6.73 -2.94
CA PRO A 152 -1.82 7.68 -1.84
C PRO A 152 -3.21 8.14 -1.37
N PHE A 153 -3.97 7.24 -0.76
CA PHE A 153 -5.31 7.56 -0.29
C PHE A 153 -5.30 8.60 0.83
N THR A 154 -6.30 9.48 0.79
CA THR A 154 -6.76 10.24 1.95
C THR A 154 -8.08 9.68 2.45
N CYS A 155 -8.40 9.83 3.73
CA CYS A 155 -9.71 9.52 4.28
C CYS A 155 -10.37 10.81 4.75
N PRO A 156 -11.65 11.04 4.42
CA PRO A 156 -12.36 12.24 4.85
C PRO A 156 -12.69 12.23 6.35
N GLU A 157 -12.63 11.06 7.00
CA GLU A 157 -12.88 10.92 8.43
C GLU A 157 -11.72 11.46 9.27
N LYS A 158 -12.04 12.16 10.36
CA LYS A 158 -11.04 12.76 11.27
C LYS A 158 -10.33 11.72 12.14
N GLU A 159 -10.97 10.59 12.37
CA GLU A 159 -10.41 9.50 13.16
C GLU A 159 -10.65 8.20 12.42
N ILE A 160 -9.56 7.53 12.05
CA ILE A 160 -9.63 6.22 11.41
C ILE A 160 -9.33 5.16 12.45
N VAL A 161 -10.22 4.19 12.55
CA VAL A 161 -10.02 2.98 13.34
C VAL A 161 -9.47 1.90 12.42
N LEU A 162 -8.15 1.72 12.45
CA LEU A 162 -7.42 0.62 11.84
C LEU A 162 -6.43 0.04 12.85
N GLU A 163 -6.13 -1.25 12.71
CA GLU A 163 -5.14 -1.96 13.50
C GLU A 163 -4.21 -2.80 12.62
N PRO A 164 -2.92 -2.93 12.99
CA PRO A 164 -2.03 -3.84 12.29
C PRO A 164 -2.54 -5.28 12.32
N GLY A 165 -2.54 -5.95 11.17
CA GLY A 165 -3.02 -7.31 10.97
C GLY A 165 -4.48 -7.42 10.48
N GLU A 166 -5.23 -6.32 10.44
CA GLU A 166 -6.50 -6.26 9.71
C GLU A 166 -6.26 -6.30 8.19
N TYR A 167 -7.32 -6.59 7.44
CA TYR A 167 -7.29 -6.63 5.98
C TYR A 167 -8.14 -5.53 5.37
N LEU A 168 -7.72 -5.06 4.20
CA LEU A 168 -8.41 -4.08 3.39
C LEU A 168 -8.65 -4.65 2.00
N TYR A 169 -9.92 -4.82 1.62
CA TYR A 169 -10.30 -5.25 0.28
C TYR A 169 -10.83 -4.07 -0.54
N LEU A 170 -10.24 -3.88 -1.72
CA LEU A 170 -10.55 -2.83 -2.69
C LEU A 170 -10.98 -3.49 -4.01
N PRO A 171 -12.27 -3.79 -4.20
CA PRO A 171 -12.77 -4.36 -5.45
C PRO A 171 -12.77 -3.31 -6.58
N GLY A 172 -12.43 -3.72 -7.80
CA GLY A 172 -12.51 -2.90 -9.01
C GLY A 172 -11.59 -1.68 -9.03
N ILE A 173 -10.57 -1.64 -8.17
CA ILE A 173 -9.69 -0.48 -7.99
C ILE A 173 -8.97 -0.07 -9.28
N ARG A 174 -8.55 -1.03 -10.12
CA ARG A 174 -7.89 -0.70 -11.40
C ARG A 174 -8.80 0.12 -12.30
N LYS A 175 -10.00 -0.41 -12.56
CA LYS A 175 -11.00 0.25 -13.41
C LYS A 175 -11.42 1.59 -12.84
N ALA A 176 -11.66 1.67 -11.53
CA ALA A 176 -12.03 2.93 -10.88
C ALA A 176 -10.92 4.00 -11.03
N VAL A 177 -9.65 3.62 -10.89
CA VAL A 177 -8.53 4.53 -11.15
C VAL A 177 -8.48 4.94 -12.62
N GLU A 178 -8.63 4.00 -13.56
CA GLU A 178 -8.65 4.26 -15.01
C GLU A 178 -9.75 5.24 -15.42
N ASP A 179 -10.96 5.04 -14.92
CA ASP A 179 -12.14 5.85 -15.15
C ASP A 179 -12.07 7.23 -14.43
N GLY A 180 -11.03 7.46 -13.61
CA GLY A 180 -10.80 8.74 -12.93
C GLY A 180 -11.65 8.94 -11.68
N ALA A 181 -12.11 7.86 -11.05
CA ALA A 181 -12.84 7.93 -9.79
C ALA A 181 -11.97 8.58 -8.70
N THR A 182 -12.59 9.45 -7.90
CA THR A 182 -11.93 10.14 -6.79
C THR A 182 -12.28 9.57 -5.43
N ARG A 183 -13.30 8.70 -5.34
CA ARG A 183 -13.80 8.07 -4.10
C ARG A 183 -13.91 6.56 -4.24
N PHE A 184 -13.59 5.86 -3.17
CA PHE A 184 -13.50 4.41 -3.11
C PHE A 184 -13.98 3.94 -1.74
N THR A 185 -14.82 2.90 -1.73
CA THR A 185 -15.21 2.22 -0.49
C THR A 185 -14.37 0.95 -0.35
N ALA A 186 -13.48 0.92 0.65
CA ALA A 186 -12.75 -0.27 1.01
C ALA A 186 -13.51 -1.06 2.07
N LYS A 187 -13.50 -2.40 1.99
CA LYS A 187 -13.99 -3.26 3.07
C LYS A 187 -12.85 -3.59 4.02
N VAL A 188 -12.93 -3.14 5.26
CA VAL A 188 -12.02 -3.54 6.32
C VAL A 188 -12.53 -4.83 6.96
N ILE A 189 -11.64 -5.80 7.12
CA ILE A 189 -11.93 -7.09 7.77
C ILE A 189 -11.09 -7.16 9.03
N GLY A 190 -11.78 -7.08 10.18
CA GLY A 190 -11.20 -7.14 11.51
C GLY A 190 -10.69 -8.54 11.86
N LYS A 191 -9.81 -8.62 12.86
CA LYS A 191 -9.25 -9.89 13.35
C LYS A 191 -10.31 -10.81 13.98
N ASP A 192 -11.37 -10.21 14.49
CA ASP A 192 -12.56 -10.85 15.05
C ASP A 192 -13.60 -11.22 13.96
N GLY A 193 -13.31 -10.90 12.69
CA GLY A 193 -14.23 -11.09 11.57
C GLY A 193 -15.24 -9.96 11.39
N ALA A 194 -15.20 -8.90 12.21
CA ALA A 194 -16.05 -7.73 12.01
C ALA A 194 -15.72 -7.04 10.69
N ILE A 195 -16.76 -6.56 9.99
CA ILE A 195 -16.62 -5.90 8.70
C ILE A 195 -17.10 -4.47 8.83
N ARG A 196 -16.32 -3.55 8.28
CA ARG A 196 -16.69 -2.14 8.22
C ARG A 196 -16.23 -1.53 6.91
N ASP A 197 -16.95 -0.49 6.49
CA ASP A 197 -16.61 0.27 5.30
C ASP A 197 -15.65 1.38 5.68
N LEU A 198 -14.65 1.62 4.84
CA LEU A 198 -13.72 2.73 4.97
C LEU A 198 -13.73 3.52 3.67
N GLU A 199 -14.20 4.76 3.76
CA GLU A 199 -14.21 5.69 2.64
C GLU A 199 -12.80 6.25 2.42
N LEU A 200 -12.33 6.16 1.18
CA LEU A 200 -11.02 6.62 0.74
C LEU A 200 -11.17 7.53 -0.46
N GLU A 201 -10.27 8.49 -0.58
CA GLU A 201 -10.22 9.45 -1.68
C GLU A 201 -8.84 9.43 -2.35
N LEU A 202 -8.81 9.53 -3.68
CA LEU A 202 -7.60 9.79 -4.47
C LEU A 202 -7.68 11.20 -5.05
N ASN A 203 -7.68 12.19 -4.17
CA ASN A 203 -7.77 13.59 -4.59
C ASN A 203 -6.49 14.05 -5.28
N GLY A 204 -6.65 14.90 -6.30
CA GLY A 204 -5.54 15.55 -7.00
C GLY A 204 -4.60 14.61 -7.76
N VAL A 205 -5.06 13.41 -8.15
CA VAL A 205 -4.33 12.56 -9.11
C VAL A 205 -4.50 13.16 -10.51
N THR A 206 -3.40 13.57 -11.12
CA THR A 206 -3.41 14.05 -12.51
C THR A 206 -3.52 12.88 -13.50
N GLU A 207 -3.87 13.14 -14.76
CA GLU A 207 -3.90 12.11 -15.81
C GLU A 207 -2.54 11.40 -16.00
N ALA A 208 -1.43 12.12 -15.83
CA ALA A 208 -0.09 11.53 -15.88
C ALA A 208 0.16 10.59 -14.69
N GLU A 209 -0.22 11.02 -13.48
CA GLU A 209 -0.10 10.21 -12.26
C GLU A 209 -1.02 8.99 -12.29
N LYS A 210 -2.19 9.09 -12.91
CA LYS A 210 -3.09 7.95 -13.15
C LYS A 210 -2.39 6.87 -13.98
N LYS A 211 -1.76 7.23 -15.09
CA LYS A 211 -0.97 6.29 -15.92
C LYS A 211 0.13 5.62 -15.11
N VAL A 212 0.82 6.39 -14.26
CA VAL A 212 1.86 5.88 -13.36
C VAL A 212 1.31 4.85 -12.37
N LEU A 213 0.16 5.11 -11.74
CA LEU A 213 -0.49 4.19 -10.81
C LEU A 213 -0.94 2.90 -11.51
N LEU A 214 -1.54 3.00 -12.69
CA LEU A 214 -2.00 1.85 -13.49
C LEU A 214 -0.83 0.96 -13.92
N ALA A 215 0.28 1.55 -14.38
CA ALA A 215 1.52 0.84 -14.72
C ALA A 215 2.25 0.29 -13.48
N GLY A 216 1.86 0.70 -12.27
CA GLY A 216 2.42 0.26 -11.00
C GLY A 216 3.74 0.93 -10.61
N SER A 217 4.27 1.84 -11.43
CA SER A 217 5.35 2.80 -11.11
C SER A 217 5.63 3.74 -12.28
N LEU A 218 6.36 4.83 -12.02
CA LEU A 218 6.80 5.79 -13.04
C LEU A 218 7.74 5.11 -14.05
N ILE A 219 8.65 4.27 -13.55
CA ILE A 219 9.60 3.51 -14.38
C ILE A 219 8.85 2.59 -15.36
N ASN A 220 7.79 1.93 -14.91
CA ASN A 220 6.98 1.08 -15.78
C ASN A 220 6.20 1.91 -16.80
N SER A 221 5.68 3.08 -16.42
CA SER A 221 4.92 3.94 -17.33
C SER A 221 5.73 4.42 -18.55
N TYR A 222 7.05 4.54 -18.40
CA TYR A 222 7.95 4.88 -19.52
C TYR A 222 8.29 3.68 -20.42
N LYS A 223 8.08 2.44 -19.97
CA LYS A 223 8.28 1.24 -20.80
C LYS A 223 7.05 0.93 -21.66
N GLU A 224 5.89 1.43 -21.26
CA GLU A 224 4.60 1.24 -21.93
C GLU A 224 4.27 2.39 -22.91
N ALA A 225 5.03 3.49 -22.87
CA ALA A 225 4.92 4.64 -23.76
C ALA A 225 5.79 4.50 -25.02
#